data_AF-A0AAW6PI56-F1
#
_entry.id   AF-A0AAW6PI56-F1
#
_cell.length_a   1.000
_cell.length_b   1.000
_cell.length_c   1.000
_cell.angle_alpha   90.00
_cell.angle_beta   90.00
_cell.angle_gamma   90.00
#
_symmetry.space_group_name_H-M   'P 1'
#
loop_
_entity.id
_entity.type
_entity.pdbx_description
1 polymer ?
#
loop_
_entity_poly.entity_id
_entity_poly.type
_entity_poly.pdbx_seq_one_letter_code
_entity_poly.pdbx_strand_id
1 'polypeptide(L)'
;MALYKLKLLDEFEERIDRWTFADFEQRLIGLWRGATYHDAKGIINAAHKERRWPRVVKRYLLTNYKEFGYVSSELQRAFAEVLVAMNEQQRAEWGLLPAGSSLA
;
A
#
# COMPACT_ATOMS: atom_id res chain seq x y z
N MET A 1 -7.41 14.52 -7.23
CA MET A 1 -7.34 14.52 -5.74
C MET A 1 -7.03 15.90 -5.17
N ALA A 2 -7.33 16.15 -3.88
CA ALA A 2 -6.95 17.38 -3.18
C ALA A 2 -5.43 17.48 -2.95
N LEU A 3 -4.88 18.70 -2.84
CA LEU A 3 -3.43 18.94 -2.81
C LEU A 3 -2.70 18.21 -1.67
N TYR A 4 -3.28 18.14 -0.47
CA TYR A 4 -2.65 17.44 0.64
C TYR A 4 -2.54 15.91 0.41
N LYS A 5 -3.48 15.32 -0.32
CA LYS A 5 -3.45 13.90 -0.70
C LYS A 5 -2.32 13.62 -1.69
N LEU A 6 -2.10 14.54 -2.64
CA LEU A 6 -1.00 14.46 -3.59
C LEU A 6 0.35 14.55 -2.88
N LYS A 7 0.53 15.57 -2.01
CA LYS A 7 1.76 15.73 -1.22
C LYS A 7 2.06 14.52 -0.34
N LEU A 8 1.04 13.94 0.28
CA LEU A 8 1.19 12.72 1.08
C LEU A 8 1.66 11.54 0.23
N LEU A 9 1.12 11.37 -0.97
CA LEU A 9 1.54 10.30 -1.87
C LEU A 9 2.95 10.51 -2.41
N ASP A 10 3.30 11.74 -2.80
CA ASP A 10 4.65 12.10 -3.24
C ASP A 10 5.67 11.81 -2.11
N GLU A 11 5.38 12.24 -0.87
CA GLU A 11 6.22 11.98 0.30
C GLU A 11 6.52 10.48 0.46
N PHE A 12 5.49 9.63 0.41
CA PHE A 12 5.66 8.19 0.65
C PHE A 12 6.18 7.40 -0.55
N GLU A 13 5.99 7.90 -1.77
CA GLU A 13 6.55 7.31 -2.98
C GLU A 13 8.08 7.48 -3.02
N GLU A 14 8.58 8.61 -2.52
CA GLU A 14 10.01 8.92 -2.45
C GLU A 14 10.72 8.22 -1.28
N ARG A 15 9.98 7.88 -0.20
CA ARG A 15 10.54 7.21 0.98
C ARG A 15 11.21 5.87 0.66
N ILE A 16 12.41 5.69 1.23
CA ILE A 16 13.24 4.48 1.12
C ILE A 16 13.39 3.73 2.45
N ASP A 17 12.92 4.31 3.55
CA ASP A 17 13.01 3.75 4.90
C ASP A 17 11.98 2.62 5.12
N ARG A 18 11.98 1.99 6.31
CA ARG A 18 11.14 0.82 6.62
C ARG A 18 9.69 1.13 7.05
N TRP A 19 9.04 2.11 6.42
CA TRP A 19 7.66 2.53 6.75
C TRP A 19 6.58 1.46 6.44
N THR A 20 5.43 1.60 7.11
CA THR A 20 4.25 0.73 7.10
C THR A 20 2.94 1.50 6.83
N PHE A 21 1.86 0.77 6.51
CA PHE A 21 0.53 1.39 6.31
C PHE A 21 0.10 2.30 7.48
N ALA A 22 0.47 1.94 8.72
CA ALA A 22 0.18 2.73 9.90
C ALA A 22 0.90 4.08 9.88
N ASP A 23 2.16 4.14 9.40
CA ASP A 23 2.88 5.40 9.25
C ASP A 23 2.19 6.35 8.27
N PHE A 24 1.67 5.79 7.16
CA PHE A 24 0.90 6.54 6.16
C PHE A 24 -0.40 7.10 6.76
N GLU A 25 -1.13 6.28 7.50
CA GLU A 25 -2.36 6.66 8.17
C GLU A 25 -2.14 7.74 9.23
N GLN A 26 -1.12 7.58 10.08
CA GLN A 26 -0.77 8.58 11.08
C GLN A 26 -0.35 9.90 10.44
N ARG A 27 0.43 9.85 9.34
CA ARG A 27 0.82 11.05 8.62
C ARG A 27 -0.39 11.77 8.02
N LEU A 28 -1.35 11.04 7.45
CA LEU A 28 -2.60 11.62 6.95
C LEU A 28 -3.38 12.35 8.05
N ILE A 29 -3.53 11.71 9.22
CA ILE A 29 -4.23 12.29 10.38
C ILE A 29 -3.51 13.55 10.87
N GLY A 30 -2.17 13.54 10.87
CA GLY A 30 -1.38 14.72 11.24
C GLY A 30 -1.48 15.89 10.25
N LEU A 31 -1.75 15.62 8.97
CA LEU A 31 -1.87 16.64 7.92
C LEU A 31 -3.27 17.28 7.86
N TRP A 32 -4.32 16.51 8.15
CA TRP A 32 -5.70 16.97 8.02
C TRP A 32 -6.55 16.57 9.23
N ARG A 33 -6.93 17.57 10.03
CA ARG A 33 -7.78 17.39 11.20
C ARG A 33 -9.17 16.93 10.77
N GLY A 34 -9.45 15.66 11.02
CA GLY A 34 -10.70 14.98 10.62
C GLY A 34 -10.51 13.90 9.57
N ALA A 35 -9.29 13.66 9.08
CA ALA A 35 -9.02 12.49 8.26
C ALA A 35 -9.17 11.21 9.09
N THR A 36 -9.64 10.16 8.43
CA THR A 36 -9.88 8.84 9.01
C THR A 36 -9.04 7.78 8.32
N TYR A 37 -8.94 6.59 8.91
CA TYR A 37 -8.31 5.44 8.27
C TYR A 37 -9.03 5.03 6.97
N HIS A 38 -10.34 5.26 6.86
CA HIS A 38 -11.07 5.06 5.60
C HIS A 38 -10.61 6.03 4.51
N ASP A 39 -10.27 7.27 4.85
CA ASP A 39 -9.72 8.22 3.87
C ASP A 39 -8.37 7.75 3.32
N ALA A 40 -7.51 7.13 4.15
CA ALA A 40 -6.24 6.58 3.69
C ALA A 40 -6.45 5.50 2.62
N LYS A 41 -7.37 4.57 2.88
CA LYS A 41 -7.72 3.50 1.93
C LYS A 41 -8.31 4.06 0.64
N GLY A 42 -9.17 5.07 0.76
CA GLY A 42 -9.71 5.80 -0.38
C GLY A 42 -8.62 6.49 -1.23
N ILE A 43 -7.60 7.06 -0.59
CA ILE A 43 -6.44 7.67 -1.26
C ILE A 43 -5.63 6.62 -2.02
N ILE A 44 -5.31 5.49 -1.38
CA ILE A 44 -4.55 4.40 -2.01
C ILE A 44 -5.30 3.81 -3.21
N ASN A 45 -6.61 3.61 -3.08
CA ASN A 45 -7.45 3.17 -4.19
C ASN A 45 -7.49 4.16 -5.35
N ALA A 46 -7.57 5.45 -5.05
CA ALA A 46 -7.55 6.48 -6.09
C ALA A 46 -6.18 6.52 -6.81
N ALA A 47 -5.07 6.47 -6.06
CA ALA A 47 -3.72 6.38 -6.62
C ALA A 47 -3.55 5.16 -7.54
N HIS A 48 -4.04 3.99 -7.10
CA HIS A 48 -4.03 2.77 -7.91
C HIS A 48 -4.83 2.92 -9.21
N LYS A 49 -6.06 3.45 -9.13
CA LYS A 49 -6.91 3.70 -10.31
C LYS A 49 -6.27 4.68 -11.30
N GLU A 50 -5.58 5.69 -10.79
CA GLU A 50 -4.85 6.67 -11.60
C GLU A 50 -3.56 6.10 -12.19
N ARG A 51 -3.15 4.87 -11.82
CA ARG A 51 -1.88 4.24 -12.19
C ARG A 51 -0.66 5.11 -11.85
N ARG A 52 -0.74 5.79 -10.71
CA ARG A 52 0.31 6.67 -10.18
C ARG A 52 0.74 6.21 -8.78
N TRP A 53 1.95 6.60 -8.39
CA TRP A 53 2.57 6.24 -7.12
C TRP A 53 2.57 4.72 -6.84
N PRO A 54 3.16 3.90 -7.74
CA PRO A 54 3.11 2.45 -7.63
C PRO A 54 3.82 1.92 -6.36
N ARG A 55 4.86 2.60 -5.85
CA ARG A 55 5.62 2.12 -4.69
C ARG A 55 4.83 2.29 -3.41
N VAL A 56 4.21 3.45 -3.18
CA VAL A 56 3.38 3.70 -1.99
C VAL A 56 2.15 2.79 -1.99
N VAL A 57 1.47 2.63 -3.14
CA VAL A 57 0.30 1.75 -3.26
C VAL A 57 0.70 0.32 -2.90
N LYS A 58 1.73 -0.22 -3.56
CA LYS A 58 2.22 -1.58 -3.30
C LYS A 58 2.57 -1.77 -1.82
N ARG A 59 3.33 -0.84 -1.25
CA ARG A 59 3.85 -0.99 0.12
C ARG A 59 2.78 -0.83 1.19
N TYR A 60 1.86 0.12 1.02
CA TYR A 60 0.72 0.27 1.92
C TYR A 60 -0.07 -1.05 1.98
N LEU A 61 -0.42 -1.61 0.81
CA LEU A 61 -1.19 -2.84 0.71
C LEU A 61 -0.46 -4.04 1.33
N LEU A 62 0.83 -4.22 1.02
CA LEU A 62 1.61 -5.36 1.51
C LEU A 62 1.85 -5.32 3.01
N THR A 63 2.10 -4.13 3.57
CA THR A 63 2.28 -4.00 5.03
C THR A 63 0.96 -4.14 5.77
N ASN A 64 -0.16 -3.68 5.21
CA ASN A 64 -1.49 -3.93 5.75
C ASN A 64 -1.85 -5.43 5.74
N TYR A 65 -1.61 -6.10 4.61
CA TYR A 65 -1.84 -7.55 4.50
C TYR A 65 -0.96 -8.34 5.46
N LYS A 66 0.32 -7.98 5.60
CA LYS A 66 1.25 -8.66 6.51
C LYS A 66 0.80 -8.57 7.98
N GLU A 67 0.20 -7.46 8.38
CA GLU A 67 -0.29 -7.24 9.75
C GLU A 67 -1.57 -8.04 10.03
N PHE A 68 -2.53 -8.04 9.10
CA PHE A 68 -3.87 -8.60 9.36
C PHE A 68 -4.15 -9.96 8.71
N GLY A 69 -3.33 -10.40 7.75
CA GLY A 69 -3.59 -11.57 6.91
C GLY A 69 -4.68 -11.36 5.84
N TYR A 70 -5.27 -10.16 5.76
CA TYR A 70 -6.25 -9.77 4.75
C TYR A 70 -6.19 -8.26 4.52
N VAL A 71 -6.79 -7.79 3.41
CA VAL A 71 -7.07 -6.37 3.16
C VAL A 71 -8.58 -6.14 3.17
N SER A 72 -9.02 -4.94 3.53
CA SER A 72 -10.45 -4.59 3.48
C SER A 72 -11.01 -4.70 2.05
N SER A 73 -12.30 -4.98 1.93
CA SER A 73 -12.99 -5.21 0.64
C SER A 73 -12.72 -4.12 -0.40
N GLU A 74 -12.71 -2.86 0.01
CA GLU A 74 -12.41 -1.73 -0.87
C GLU A 74 -11.01 -1.81 -1.51
N LEU A 75 -10.03 -2.43 -0.86
CA LEU A 75 -8.65 -2.57 -1.33
C LEU A 75 -8.40 -3.90 -2.07
N GLN A 76 -9.33 -4.86 -2.00
CA GLN A 76 -9.10 -6.22 -2.53
C GLN A 76 -8.71 -6.22 -4.01
N ARG A 77 -9.38 -5.41 -4.83
CA ARG A 77 -9.07 -5.32 -6.26
C ARG A 77 -7.67 -4.76 -6.49
N ALA A 78 -7.32 -3.65 -5.84
CA ALA A 78 -6.00 -3.05 -5.97
C ALA A 78 -4.91 -4.02 -5.50
N PHE A 79 -5.15 -4.73 -4.41
CA PHE A 79 -4.24 -5.74 -3.88
C PHE A 79 -4.03 -6.90 -4.86
N ALA A 80 -5.11 -7.49 -5.40
CA ALA A 80 -5.01 -8.56 -6.38
C ALA A 80 -4.21 -8.14 -7.62
N GLU A 81 -4.46 -6.95 -8.14
CA GLU A 81 -3.74 -6.40 -9.29
C GLU A 81 -2.25 -6.14 -8.97
N VAL A 82 -1.93 -5.63 -7.78
CA VAL A 82 -0.54 -5.48 -7.30
C VAL A 82 0.16 -6.82 -7.20
N LEU A 83 -0.50 -7.85 -6.64
CA LEU A 83 0.08 -9.18 -6.56
C LEU A 83 0.40 -9.72 -7.95
N VAL A 84 -0.55 -9.65 -8.90
CA VAL A 84 -0.35 -10.11 -10.29
C VAL A 84 0.85 -9.42 -10.94
N ALA A 85 1.08 -8.13 -10.67
CA ALA A 85 2.22 -7.38 -11.20
C ALA A 85 3.57 -7.71 -10.53
N MET A 86 3.58 -8.40 -9.38
CA MET A 86 4.81 -8.76 -8.68
C MET A 86 5.47 -10.00 -9.28
N ASN A 87 6.78 -9.89 -9.50
CA ASN A 87 7.62 -11.03 -9.85
C ASN A 87 7.90 -11.94 -8.63
N GLU A 88 8.51 -13.10 -8.87
CA GLU A 88 8.79 -14.10 -7.82
C GLU A 88 9.71 -13.58 -6.72
N GLN A 89 10.77 -12.84 -7.07
CA GLN A 89 11.69 -12.25 -6.10
C GLN A 89 10.94 -11.30 -5.15
N GLN A 90 10.12 -10.40 -5.70
CA GLN A 90 9.31 -9.49 -4.91
C GLN A 90 8.29 -10.24 -4.06
N ARG A 91 7.73 -11.35 -4.54
CA ARG A 91 6.83 -12.18 -3.71
C ARG A 91 7.60 -12.85 -2.57
N ALA A 92 8.82 -13.35 -2.82
CA ALA A 92 9.69 -13.95 -1.82
C ALA A 92 10.07 -12.96 -0.71
N GLU A 93 10.48 -11.74 -1.10
CA GLU A 93 10.83 -10.65 -0.16
C GLU A 93 9.68 -10.32 0.80
N TRP A 94 8.44 -10.49 0.35
CA TRP A 94 7.24 -10.25 1.14
C TRP A 94 6.64 -11.51 1.76
N GLY A 95 7.28 -12.68 1.63
CA GLY A 95 6.80 -13.94 2.19
C GLY A 95 5.49 -14.44 1.56
N LEU A 96 5.24 -14.08 0.30
CA LEU A 96 4.00 -14.40 -0.44
C LEU A 96 4.15 -15.56 -1.43
N LEU A 97 5.27 -16.29 -1.37
CA LEU A 97 5.42 -17.49 -2.17
C LEU A 97 4.49 -18.60 -1.63
N PRO A 98 3.83 -19.36 -2.50
CA PRO A 98 3.09 -20.54 -2.06
C PRO A 98 4.05 -21.51 -1.36
N ALA A 99 3.55 -22.27 -0.38
CA ALA A 99 4.31 -23.16 0.50
C ALA A 99 5.04 -24.33 -0.21
N GLY A 100 5.20 -24.30 -1.53
CA GLY A 100 5.99 -25.24 -2.34
C GLY A 100 7.16 -24.61 -3.08
N SER A 101 7.42 -23.30 -2.96
CA SER A 101 8.56 -22.64 -3.58
C SER A 101 9.82 -22.72 -2.71
N SER A 102 10.19 -23.92 -2.27
CA SER A 102 11.59 -24.20 -1.94
C SER A 102 12.28 -24.51 -3.25
N LEU A 103 13.04 -23.55 -3.78
CA LEU A 103 14.11 -23.90 -4.71
C LEU A 103 15.16 -24.64 -3.90
N ALA A 104 15.32 -25.92 -4.23
CA ALA A 104 16.41 -26.79 -3.82
C ALA A 104 17.76 -26.26 -4.32
#